data_AF-A0A957Q4E4-F1
#
_entry.id   AF-A0A957Q4E4-F1
#
_cell.length_a   1.000
_cell.length_b   1.000
_cell.length_c   1.000
_cell.angle_alpha   90.00
_cell.angle_beta   90.00
_cell.angle_gamma   90.00
#
_symmetry.space_group_name_H-M   'P 1'
#
loop_
_entity.id
_entity.type
_entity.pdbx_description
1 polymer ?
#
loop_
_entity_poly.entity_id
_entity_poly.type
_entity_poly.pdbx_seq_one_letter_code
_entity_poly.pdbx_strand_id
1 'polypeptide(L)'
;MTTYPFNLGPYTRPITTQSPDAQRWFDRGLIWCYGFNFEEAVRCFERAAAADPTCAMAHWGIAYAAGPNYNLTWEDFGWEGAQHVAARCYAATQQALTLVDSSTPVERALIEALPHR
;
A
#
# COMPACT_ATOMS: atom_id res chain seq x y z
N MET A 1 16.79 -5.35 14.79
CA MET A 1 16.18 -5.13 13.46
C MET A 1 16.74 -6.16 12.51
N THR A 2 15.93 -7.12 12.06
CA THR A 2 16.32 -8.06 11.00
C THR A 2 16.49 -7.29 9.70
N THR A 3 17.68 -7.34 9.11
CA THR A 3 17.97 -6.75 7.80
C THR A 3 16.99 -7.32 6.78
N TYR A 4 16.35 -6.46 6.00
CA TYR A 4 15.48 -6.88 4.91
C TYR A 4 16.31 -7.68 3.89
N PRO A 5 15.99 -8.95 3.60
CA PRO A 5 16.92 -9.86 2.92
C PRO A 5 17.02 -9.63 1.41
N PHE A 6 16.16 -8.79 0.83
CA PHE A 6 16.10 -8.57 -0.61
C PHE A 6 16.71 -7.23 -1.00
N ASN A 7 17.59 -7.25 -2.01
CA ASN A 7 18.03 -6.05 -2.72
C ASN A 7 17.08 -5.79 -3.90
N LEU A 8 16.26 -4.75 -3.78
CA LEU A 8 15.23 -4.39 -4.77
C LEU A 8 15.69 -3.28 -5.74
N GLY A 9 16.96 -2.89 -5.67
CA GLY A 9 17.50 -1.78 -6.46
C GLY A 9 17.16 -0.40 -5.88
N PRO A 10 17.53 0.68 -6.60
CA PRO A 10 17.50 2.05 -6.08
C PRO A 10 16.22 2.83 -6.43
N TYR A 11 15.22 2.20 -7.05
CA TYR A 11 14.00 2.90 -7.45
C TYR A 11 13.32 3.52 -6.23
N THR A 12 12.89 4.77 -6.38
CA THR A 12 12.13 5.49 -5.37
C THR A 12 10.98 6.26 -6.03
N ARG A 13 9.86 6.34 -5.33
CA ARG A 13 8.79 7.28 -5.60
C ARG A 13 8.63 8.15 -4.36
N PRO A 14 9.09 9.41 -4.38
CA PRO A 14 8.89 10.31 -3.25
C PRO A 14 7.42 10.37 -2.85
N ILE A 15 7.16 10.23 -1.56
CA ILE A 15 5.84 10.41 -0.95
C ILE A 15 5.90 11.46 0.15
N THR A 16 4.76 12.04 0.50
CA THR A 16 4.63 12.89 1.66
C THR A 16 4.80 12.07 2.94
N THR A 17 5.99 12.15 3.52
CA THR A 17 6.36 11.60 4.83
C THR A 17 7.60 12.30 5.35
N GLN A 18 7.74 12.41 6.67
CA GLN A 18 8.99 12.85 7.31
C GLN A 18 9.85 11.67 7.75
N SER A 19 9.36 10.43 7.61
CA SER A 19 10.04 9.21 8.06
C SER A 19 10.83 8.59 6.90
N PRO A 20 12.18 8.58 6.95
CA PRO A 20 12.99 7.91 5.94
C PRO A 20 12.72 6.41 5.86
N ASP A 21 12.30 5.81 6.97
CA ASP A 21 11.92 4.40 7.02
C ASP A 21 10.56 4.16 6.34
N ALA A 22 9.59 5.06 6.50
CA ALA A 22 8.32 4.96 5.77
C ALA A 22 8.53 5.08 4.26
N GLN A 23 9.33 6.06 3.81
CA GLN A 23 9.71 6.21 2.40
C GLN A 23 10.36 4.92 1.87
N ARG A 24 11.34 4.37 2.60
CA ARG A 24 12.03 3.14 2.19
C ARG A 24 11.10 1.94 2.10
N TRP A 25 10.18 1.78 3.05
CA TRP A 25 9.22 0.68 3.04
C TRP A 25 8.17 0.84 1.94
N PHE A 26 7.73 2.06 1.66
CA PHE A 26 6.82 2.34 0.55
C PHE A 26 7.47 2.02 -0.80
N ASP A 27 8.73 2.43 -1.01
CA ASP A 27 9.47 2.13 -2.24
C ASP A 27 9.58 0.61 -2.47
N ARG A 28 9.90 -0.15 -1.41
CA ARG A 28 9.90 -1.62 -1.47
C ARG A 28 8.54 -2.18 -1.85
N GLY A 29 7.47 -1.66 -1.25
CA GLY A 29 6.10 -2.07 -1.56
C GLY A 29 5.76 -1.87 -3.04
N LEU A 30 6.08 -0.72 -3.61
CA LEU A 30 5.89 -0.46 -5.04
C LEU A 30 6.71 -1.40 -5.92
N ILE A 31 7.97 -1.66 -5.59
CA ILE A 31 8.81 -2.57 -6.38
C ILE A 31 8.23 -3.98 -6.35
N TRP A 32 7.69 -4.44 -5.23
CA TRP A 32 7.01 -5.73 -5.16
C TRP A 32 5.70 -5.77 -5.95
N CYS A 33 4.93 -4.68 -5.98
CA CYS A 33 3.80 -4.56 -6.89
C CYS A 33 4.24 -4.70 -8.36
N TYR A 34 5.33 -4.04 -8.76
CA TYR A 34 5.89 -4.15 -10.12
C TYR A 34 6.44 -5.55 -10.42
N GLY A 35 6.92 -6.26 -9.39
CA GLY A 35 7.35 -7.65 -9.45
C GLY A 35 6.22 -8.68 -9.27
N PHE A 36 4.95 -8.25 -9.25
CA PHE A 36 3.76 -9.09 -9.07
C PHE A 36 3.72 -9.90 -7.76
N ASN A 37 4.46 -9.49 -6.72
CA ASN A 37 4.37 -10.07 -5.38
C ASN A 37 3.55 -9.15 -4.46
N PHE A 38 2.23 -9.23 -4.58
CA PHE A 38 1.32 -8.36 -3.84
C PHE A 38 1.31 -8.63 -2.33
N GLU A 39 1.53 -9.86 -1.90
CA GLU A 39 1.56 -10.20 -0.47
C GLU A 39 2.73 -9.50 0.24
N GLU A 40 3.94 -9.58 -0.32
CA GLU A 40 5.10 -8.90 0.24
C GLU A 40 4.99 -7.37 0.09
N ALA A 41 4.33 -6.88 -0.98
CA ALA A 41 4.03 -5.47 -1.13
C ALA A 41 3.17 -4.94 0.04
N VAL A 42 2.09 -5.64 0.37
CA VAL A 42 1.23 -5.29 1.51
C VAL A 42 2.03 -5.24 2.82
N ARG A 43 2.86 -6.26 3.09
CA ARG A 43 3.72 -6.28 4.29
C ARG A 43 4.68 -5.09 4.34
N CYS A 44 5.20 -4.66 3.19
CA CYS A 44 6.04 -3.46 3.10
C CYS A 44 5.24 -2.19 3.41
N PHE A 45 4.04 -2.03 2.85
CA PHE A 45 3.19 -0.87 3.14
C PHE A 45 2.72 -0.82 4.60
N GLU A 46 2.46 -1.96 5.24
CA GLU A 46 2.19 -2.02 6.68
C GLU A 46 3.37 -1.56 7.52
N ARG A 47 4.60 -1.92 7.12
CA ARG A 47 5.81 -1.39 7.77
C ARG A 47 6.00 0.10 7.53
N ALA A 48 5.60 0.61 6.36
CA ALA A 48 5.60 2.04 6.09
C ALA A 48 4.61 2.78 7.01
N ALA A 49 3.39 2.26 7.14
CA ALA A 49 2.36 2.81 8.02
C ALA A 49 2.76 2.72 9.52
N ALA A 50 3.46 1.65 9.93
CA ALA A 50 3.99 1.55 11.28
C ALA A 50 5.12 2.56 11.55
N ALA A 51 5.93 2.89 10.53
CA ALA A 51 7.02 3.85 10.64
C ALA A 51 6.57 5.31 10.56
N ASP A 52 5.43 5.58 9.93
CA ASP A 52 4.74 6.87 9.92
C ASP A 52 3.21 6.65 9.84
N PRO A 53 2.50 6.64 10.98
CA PRO A 53 1.05 6.46 11.02
C PRO A 53 0.25 7.59 10.35
N THR A 54 0.91 8.71 9.98
CA THR A 54 0.28 9.82 9.27
C THR A 54 0.57 9.82 7.77
N CYS A 55 1.31 8.81 7.28
CA CYS A 55 1.62 8.67 5.86
C CYS A 55 0.41 8.12 5.08
N ALA A 56 -0.36 9.01 4.45
CA ALA A 56 -1.52 8.65 3.66
C ALA A 56 -1.20 7.62 2.55
N MET A 57 -0.03 7.74 1.92
CA MET A 57 0.39 6.85 0.84
C MET A 57 0.73 5.43 1.31
N ALA A 58 1.11 5.22 2.58
CA ALA A 58 1.29 3.88 3.12
C ALA A 58 -0.06 3.13 3.16
N HIS A 59 -1.12 3.82 3.60
CA HIS A 59 -2.48 3.27 3.60
C HIS A 59 -3.03 3.07 2.18
N TRP A 60 -2.74 3.99 1.25
CA TRP A 60 -3.04 3.80 -0.17
C TRP A 60 -2.38 2.52 -0.71
N GLY A 61 -1.12 2.27 -0.37
CA GLY A 61 -0.38 1.09 -0.81
C GLY A 61 -1.02 -0.22 -0.33
N ILE A 62 -1.48 -0.27 0.93
CA ILE A 62 -2.22 -1.42 1.47
C ILE A 62 -3.50 -1.66 0.65
N ALA A 63 -4.31 -0.62 0.43
CA ALA A 63 -5.55 -0.74 -0.34
C ALA A 63 -5.30 -1.15 -1.80
N TYR A 64 -4.25 -0.59 -2.41
CA TYR A 64 -3.82 -0.89 -3.78
C TYR A 64 -3.41 -2.36 -3.94
N ALA A 65 -2.60 -2.88 -3.02
CA ALA A 65 -2.00 -4.20 -3.16
C ALA A 65 -2.84 -5.37 -2.60
N ALA A 66 -3.72 -5.14 -1.61
CA ALA A 66 -4.45 -6.22 -0.95
C ALA A 66 -5.60 -6.81 -1.78
N GLY A 67 -6.15 -6.03 -2.73
CA GLY A 67 -7.29 -6.43 -3.56
C GLY A 67 -6.96 -7.47 -4.64
N PRO A 68 -7.96 -7.88 -5.44
CA PRO A 68 -7.74 -8.78 -6.56
C PRO A 68 -6.78 -8.18 -7.58
N ASN A 69 -6.06 -9.06 -8.26
CA ASN A 69 -5.13 -8.73 -9.33
C ASN A 69 -5.19 -9.79 -10.43
N TYR A 70 -4.39 -9.63 -11.47
CA TYR A 70 -4.40 -10.53 -12.63
C TYR A 70 -4.14 -12.00 -12.28
N ASN A 71 -3.37 -12.28 -11.21
CA ASN A 71 -3.02 -13.62 -10.77
C ASN A 71 -3.93 -14.17 -9.66
N LEU A 72 -4.81 -13.33 -9.08
CA LEU A 72 -5.67 -13.68 -7.96
C LEU A 72 -6.97 -12.90 -8.07
N THR A 73 -7.95 -13.51 -8.72
CA THR A 73 -9.27 -12.92 -9.00
C THR A 73 -10.17 -13.01 -7.77
N TRP A 74 -11.33 -12.35 -7.82
CA TRP A 74 -12.36 -12.46 -6.77
C TRP A 74 -12.84 -13.90 -6.56
N GLU A 75 -12.91 -14.71 -7.61
CA GLU A 75 -13.34 -16.10 -7.53
C GLU A 75 -12.31 -16.95 -6.78
N ASP A 76 -11.02 -16.69 -7.01
CA ASP A 76 -9.91 -17.42 -6.38
C ASP A 76 -9.85 -17.24 -4.86
N PHE A 77 -10.33 -16.10 -4.33
CA PHE A 77 -10.41 -15.86 -2.89
C PHE A 77 -11.49 -16.69 -2.19
N GLY A 78 -12.49 -17.17 -2.92
CA GLY A 78 -13.74 -17.63 -2.34
C GLY A 78 -14.48 -16.54 -1.56
N TRP A 79 -15.67 -16.87 -1.05
CA TRP A 79 -16.56 -15.88 -0.42
C TRP A 79 -15.96 -15.25 0.85
N GLU A 80 -15.44 -16.06 1.77
CA GLU A 80 -14.88 -15.59 3.03
C GLU A 80 -13.60 -14.77 2.82
N GLY A 81 -12.71 -15.24 1.93
CA GLY A 81 -11.49 -14.51 1.57
C GLY A 81 -11.80 -13.17 0.92
N ALA A 82 -12.76 -13.14 -0.01
CA ALA A 82 -13.18 -11.91 -0.68
C ALA A 82 -13.74 -10.90 0.32
N GLN A 83 -14.55 -11.33 1.31
CA GLN A 83 -15.04 -10.45 2.37
C GLN A 83 -13.91 -9.88 3.22
N HIS A 84 -12.96 -10.72 3.64
CA HIS A 84 -11.83 -10.29 4.45
C HIS A 84 -10.96 -9.26 3.70
N VAL A 85 -10.66 -9.54 2.43
CA VAL A 85 -9.88 -8.64 1.57
C VAL A 85 -10.63 -7.34 1.32
N ALA A 86 -11.93 -7.39 1.01
CA ALA A 86 -12.74 -6.21 0.81
C ALA A 86 -12.77 -5.32 2.07
N ALA A 87 -12.96 -5.91 3.25
CA ALA A 87 -12.93 -5.19 4.52
C ALA A 87 -11.57 -4.52 4.76
N ARG A 88 -10.47 -5.22 4.47
CA ARG A 88 -9.11 -4.68 4.60
C ARG A 88 -8.85 -3.52 3.64
N CYS A 89 -9.19 -3.67 2.35
CA CYS A 89 -9.07 -2.62 1.35
C CYS A 89 -9.90 -1.40 1.73
N TYR A 90 -11.13 -1.60 2.19
CA TYR A 90 -12.00 -0.53 2.66
C TYR A 90 -11.39 0.22 3.84
N ALA A 91 -10.96 -0.50 4.89
CA ALA A 91 -10.34 0.11 6.06
C ALA A 91 -9.10 0.93 5.70
N ALA A 92 -8.20 0.38 4.86
CA ALA A 92 -7.02 1.09 4.39
C ALA A 92 -7.37 2.32 3.55
N THR A 93 -8.39 2.23 2.69
CA THR A 93 -8.89 3.36 1.90
C THR A 93 -9.40 4.49 2.80
N GLN A 94 -10.19 4.17 3.83
CA GLN A 94 -10.71 5.15 4.78
C GLN A 94 -9.56 5.85 5.54
N GLN A 95 -8.55 5.10 5.98
CA GLN A 95 -7.37 5.69 6.63
C GLN A 95 -6.56 6.59 5.68
N ALA A 96 -6.42 6.21 4.40
CA ALA A 96 -5.76 7.07 3.43
C ALA A 96 -6.53 8.38 3.21
N LEU A 97 -7.87 8.31 3.14
CA LEU A 97 -8.74 9.48 2.98
C LEU A 97 -8.70 10.42 4.19
N THR A 98 -8.59 9.91 5.43
CA THR A 98 -8.50 10.77 6.62
C THR A 98 -7.19 11.57 6.69
N LEU A 99 -6.16 11.12 5.99
CA LEU A 99 -4.82 11.71 5.97
C LEU A 99 -4.53 12.51 4.68
N VAL A 100 -5.46 12.55 3.73
CA VAL A 100 -5.24 13.06 2.36
C VAL A 100 -4.91 14.56 2.31
N ASP A 101 -5.26 15.32 3.33
CA ASP A 101 -5.13 16.78 3.31
C ASP A 101 -3.69 17.28 3.31
N SER A 102 -2.77 16.49 3.86
CA SER A 102 -1.33 16.80 3.84
C SER A 102 -0.62 16.32 2.57
N SER A 103 -1.30 15.57 1.70
CA SER A 103 -0.71 14.95 0.52
C SER A 103 -0.48 15.91 -0.65
N THR A 104 0.48 15.58 -1.51
CA THR A 104 0.66 16.28 -2.79
C THR A 104 -0.54 16.08 -3.72
N PRO A 105 -0.73 16.91 -4.77
CA PRO A 105 -1.86 16.75 -5.69
C PRO A 105 -1.94 15.36 -6.36
N VAL A 106 -0.80 14.76 -6.69
CA VAL A 106 -0.75 13.42 -7.32
C VAL A 106 -1.13 12.32 -6.32
N GLU A 107 -0.65 12.42 -5.08
CA GLU A 107 -1.02 11.48 -4.02
C GLU A 107 -2.51 11.55 -3.69
N ARG A 108 -3.04 12.78 -3.54
CA ARG A 108 -4.46 13.02 -3.34
C ARG A 108 -5.30 12.37 -4.44
N ALA A 109 -4.96 12.60 -5.71
CA ALA A 109 -5.68 12.00 -6.83
C ALA A 109 -5.65 10.46 -6.80
N LEU A 110 -4.52 9.85 -6.40
CA LEU A 110 -4.42 8.40 -6.26
C LEU A 110 -5.26 7.84 -5.10
N ILE A 111 -5.32 8.57 -3.99
CA ILE A 111 -6.12 8.21 -2.81
C ILE A 111 -7.61 8.34 -3.11
N GLU A 112 -8.03 9.46 -3.70
CA GLU A 112 -9.42 9.75 -4.05
C GLU A 112 -9.97 8.80 -5.13
N ALA A 113 -9.10 8.13 -5.90
CA ALA A 113 -9.51 7.10 -6.85
C ALA A 113 -9.89 5.75 -6.18
N LEU A 114 -9.39 5.45 -4.98
CA LEU A 114 -9.60 4.15 -4.32
C LEU A 114 -11.07 3.77 -4.10
N PRO A 115 -11.98 4.67 -3.68
CA PRO A 115 -13.40 4.33 -3.47
C PRO A 115 -14.14 3.95 -4.75
N HIS A 116 -13.54 4.17 -5.92
CA HIS A 116 -14.14 3.91 -7.24
C HIS A 116 -13.58 2.65 -7.91
N ARG A 117 -12.77 1.86 -7.19
CA ARG A 117 -12.14 0.63 -7.67
C ARG A 117 -13.02 -0.60 -7.45
#